data_AF-A0A8H9J8F0-F1
#
_entry.id   AF-A0A8H9J8F0-F1
#
_cell.length_a   1.000
_cell.length_b   1.000
_cell.length_c   1.000
_cell.angle_alpha   90.00
_cell.angle_beta   90.00
_cell.angle_gamma   90.00
#
_symmetry.space_group_name_H-M   'P 1'
#
loop_
_entity.id
_entity.type
_entity.pdbx_description
1 polymer ?
#
loop_
_entity_poly.entity_id
_entity_poly.type
_entity_poly.pdbx_seq_one_letter_code
_entity_poly.pdbx_strand_id
1 'polypeptide(L)'
;MAERINTEWMWANEDGGVNGLKVDPDREVLEWFDEIGCACEDADYVQSYAHYHEYGPAFSNIPDDVVEQLERALKHFALRG
;
A
#
# COMPACT_ATOMS: atom_id res chain seq x y z
N MET A 1 14.63 -18.90 -7.66
CA MET A 1 13.17 -18.83 -7.59
C MET A 1 12.81 -17.36 -7.66
N ALA A 2 11.95 -16.94 -8.59
CA ALA A 2 11.54 -15.53 -8.61
C ALA A 2 10.66 -15.28 -7.39
N GLU A 3 11.12 -14.43 -6.47
CA GLU A 3 10.34 -13.99 -5.33
C GLU A 3 9.10 -13.25 -5.85
N ARG A 4 7.91 -13.68 -5.44
CA ARG A 4 6.69 -12.94 -5.74
C ARG A 4 6.61 -11.80 -4.75
N ILE A 5 6.86 -10.59 -5.24
CA ILE A 5 6.66 -9.36 -4.49
C ILE A 5 5.15 -9.13 -4.40
N ASN A 6 4.64 -9.03 -3.17
CA ASN A 6 3.27 -8.60 -2.94
C ASN A 6 3.12 -7.13 -3.33
N THR A 7 1.98 -6.79 -3.91
CA THR A 7 1.63 -5.42 -4.31
C THR A 7 0.32 -4.96 -3.70
N GLU A 8 -0.34 -5.81 -2.93
CA GLU A 8 -1.64 -5.51 -2.33
C GLU A 8 -1.72 -6.16 -0.95
N TRP A 9 -2.30 -5.42 0.00
CA TRP A 9 -2.47 -5.84 1.38
C TRP A 9 -3.81 -5.35 1.92
N MET A 10 -4.36 -6.13 2.84
CA MET A 10 -5.56 -5.79 3.58
C MET A 10 -5.35 -6.12 5.04
N TRP A 11 -5.82 -5.26 5.93
CA TRP A 11 -5.75 -5.48 7.37
C TRP A 11 -7.00 -4.95 8.06
N ALA A 12 -7.36 -5.56 9.18
CA ALA A 12 -8.47 -5.08 9.99
C ALA A 12 -8.12 -3.72 10.59
N ASN A 13 -9.05 -2.77 10.54
CA ASN A 13 -8.93 -1.51 11.25
C ASN A 13 -9.49 -1.63 12.68
N GLU A 14 -9.29 -0.59 13.49
CA GLU A 14 -9.70 -0.58 14.90
C GLU A 14 -11.22 -0.49 15.08
N ASP A 15 -11.93 0.01 14.08
CA ASP A 15 -13.38 0.22 14.07
C ASP A 15 -14.17 -1.00 13.57
N GLY A 16 -13.49 -2.09 13.21
CA GLY A 16 -14.10 -3.33 12.73
C GLY A 16 -14.32 -3.39 11.21
N GLY A 17 -13.83 -2.39 10.47
CA GLY A 17 -13.69 -2.38 9.02
C GLY A 17 -12.37 -2.99 8.54
N VAL A 18 -12.10 -2.86 7.25
CA VAL A 18 -10.91 -3.39 6.59
C VAL A 18 -10.24 -2.29 5.79
N ASN A 19 -9.01 -1.97 6.16
CA ASN A 19 -8.16 -1.08 5.39
C ASN A 19 -7.43 -1.89 4.33
N GLY A 20 -6.96 -1.20 3.30
CA GLY A 20 -6.00 -1.80 2.40
C GLY A 20 -5.12 -0.82 1.67
N LEU A 21 -4.17 -1.43 0.98
CA LEU A 21 -3.12 -0.76 0.25
C LEU A 21 -2.85 -1.54 -1.02
N LYS A 22 -2.72 -0.82 -2.12
CA LYS A 22 -2.28 -1.37 -3.40
C LYS A 22 -1.15 -0.50 -3.96
N VAL A 23 -0.15 -1.15 -4.51
CA VAL A 23 1.00 -0.54 -5.17
C VAL A 23 0.75 -0.59 -6.68
N ASP A 24 0.78 0.57 -7.32
CA ASP A 24 0.71 0.71 -8.77
C ASP A 24 2.09 1.15 -9.30
N PRO A 25 2.96 0.19 -9.70
CA PRO A 25 4.32 0.49 -10.13
C PRO A 25 4.39 1.15 -11.51
N ASP A 26 3.35 1.04 -12.34
CA ASP A 26 3.29 1.73 -13.63
C ASP A 26 3.03 3.23 -13.47
N ARG A 27 2.25 3.59 -12.43
CA ARG A 27 1.94 4.99 -12.08
C ARG A 27 2.83 5.56 -10.96
N GLU A 28 3.66 4.73 -10.33
CA GLU A 28 4.50 5.07 -9.17
C GLU A 28 3.71 5.64 -7.98
N VAL A 29 2.54 5.03 -7.70
CA VAL A 29 1.63 5.45 -6.63
C VAL A 29 1.22 4.28 -5.73
N LEU A 30 0.83 4.65 -4.51
CA LEU A 30 0.18 3.85 -3.50
C LEU A 30 -1.30 4.25 -3.45
N GLU A 31 -2.17 3.30 -3.66
CA GLU A 31 -3.62 3.43 -3.56
C GLU A 31 -4.03 2.90 -2.18
N TRP A 32 -4.54 3.80 -1.34
CA TRP A 32 -4.98 3.49 0.01
C TRP A 32 -6.49 3.45 0.09
N PHE A 33 -7.01 2.53 0.90
CA PHE A 33 -8.44 2.29 1.06
C PHE A 33 -8.79 2.25 2.54
N ASP A 34 -9.72 3.10 2.94
CA ASP A 34 -10.33 3.17 4.27
C ASP A 34 -11.71 2.51 4.14
N GLU A 35 -11.82 1.23 4.50
CA GLU A 35 -13.02 0.39 4.33
C GLU A 35 -13.27 -0.16 2.91
N ILE A 36 -12.56 -1.22 2.50
CA ILE A 36 -12.78 -1.97 1.23
C ILE A 36 -14.13 -2.76 1.20
N GLY A 37 -15.09 -2.39 2.04
CA GLY A 37 -16.34 -3.13 2.28
C GLY A 37 -17.24 -3.24 1.06
N CYS A 38 -17.13 -2.35 0.06
CA CYS A 38 -17.94 -2.37 -1.14
C CYS A 38 -17.08 -2.61 -2.40
N ALA A 39 -17.50 -3.59 -3.21
CA ALA A 39 -16.76 -4.15 -4.34
C ALA A 39 -16.51 -3.21 -5.55
N CYS A 40 -16.51 -1.89 -5.35
CA CYS A 40 -16.37 -0.89 -6.41
C CYS A 40 -15.69 0.42 -5.95
N GLU A 41 -15.16 0.49 -4.74
CA GLU A 41 -14.65 1.76 -4.21
C GLU A 41 -13.28 2.08 -4.82
N ASP A 42 -13.17 3.29 -5.40
CA ASP A 42 -11.91 3.90 -5.79
C ASP A 42 -11.03 4.09 -4.54
N ALA A 43 -9.73 4.25 -4.72
CA ALA A 43 -8.83 4.53 -3.61
C ALA A 43 -9.24 5.83 -2.90
N ASP A 44 -9.46 5.76 -1.59
CA ASP A 44 -9.73 6.92 -0.72
C ASP A 44 -8.60 7.94 -0.78
N TYR A 45 -7.37 7.44 -0.90
CA TYR A 45 -6.20 8.28 -1.03
C TYR A 45 -5.17 7.68 -1.97
N VAL A 46 -4.63 8.51 -2.86
CA VAL A 46 -3.52 8.15 -3.74
C VAL A 46 -2.28 8.92 -3.32
N GLN A 47 -1.25 8.20 -2.91
CA GLN A 47 0.03 8.76 -2.45
C GLN A 47 1.14 8.39 -3.44
N SER A 48 1.92 9.35 -3.92
CA SER A 48 3.09 9.01 -4.75
C SER A 48 4.21 8.39 -3.93
N TYR A 49 5.09 7.60 -4.55
CA TYR A 49 6.26 7.04 -3.87
C TYR A 49 7.16 8.14 -3.27
N ALA A 50 7.32 9.27 -3.96
CA ALA A 50 8.08 10.40 -3.45
C ALA A 50 7.46 10.98 -2.17
N HIS A 51 6.13 11.13 -2.13
CA HIS A 51 5.43 11.59 -0.94
C HIS A 51 5.59 10.57 0.20
N TYR A 52 5.39 9.28 -0.08
CA TYR A 52 5.59 8.22 0.90
C TYR A 52 7.01 8.23 1.49
N HIS A 53 8.05 8.43 0.67
CA HIS A 53 9.43 8.48 1.14
C HIS A 53 9.74 9.75 1.97
N GLU A 54 9.11 10.88 1.66
CA GLU A 54 9.35 12.15 2.37
C GLU A 54 8.54 12.28 3.66
N TYR A 55 7.29 11.80 3.69
CA TYR A 55 6.35 12.00 4.79
C TYR A 55 5.87 10.71 5.48
N GLY A 56 6.17 9.55 4.91
CA GLY A 56 5.71 8.25 5.40
C GLY A 56 4.32 7.85 4.90
N PRO A 57 3.75 6.77 5.45
CA PRO A 57 2.44 6.25 5.04
C PRO A 57 1.30 7.23 5.31
N ALA A 58 0.30 7.23 4.41
CA ALA A 58 -0.90 8.05 4.58
C ALA A 58 -1.80 7.59 5.74
N PHE A 59 -1.76 6.29 6.06
CA PHE A 59 -2.56 5.68 7.12
C PHE A 59 -1.70 5.38 8.35
N SER A 60 -2.30 5.52 9.52
CA SER A 60 -1.71 5.10 10.80
C SER A 60 -2.10 3.65 11.11
N ASN A 61 -1.40 3.01 12.06
CA ASN A 61 -1.71 1.66 12.56
C ASN A 61 -1.65 0.56 11.49
N ILE A 62 -0.74 0.73 10.52
CA ILE A 62 -0.43 -0.32 9.54
C ILE A 62 0.36 -1.43 10.26
N PRO A 63 0.01 -2.71 10.08
CA PRO A 63 0.77 -3.82 10.64
C PRO A 63 2.23 -3.81 10.19
N ASP A 64 3.15 -4.15 11.10
CA ASP A 64 4.60 -4.15 10.82
C ASP A 64 4.95 -5.04 9.61
N ASP A 65 4.27 -6.19 9.45
CA ASP A 65 4.52 -7.10 8.35
C ASP A 65 4.10 -6.52 6.98
N VAL A 66 3.05 -5.70 6.97
CA VAL A 66 2.60 -4.97 5.77
C VAL A 66 3.61 -3.89 5.42
N VAL A 67 4.11 -3.14 6.42
CA VAL A 67 5.16 -2.13 6.20
C VAL A 67 6.43 -2.77 5.66
N GLU A 68 6.90 -3.88 6.26
CA GLU A 68 8.11 -4.58 5.80
C GLU A 68 7.96 -5.08 4.35
N GLN A 69 6.79 -5.61 3.99
CA GLN A 69 6.54 -6.07 2.63
C GLN A 69 6.40 -4.91 1.64
N LEU A 70 5.78 -3.80 2.04
CA LEU A 70 5.66 -2.59 1.25
C LEU A 70 7.04 -2.00 0.92
N GLU A 71 7.91 -1.85 1.93
CA GLU A 71 9.28 -1.36 1.73
C GLU A 71 10.07 -2.22 0.74
N ARG A 72 9.92 -3.55 0.83
CA ARG A 72 10.53 -4.48 -0.12
C ARG A 72 9.97 -4.30 -1.52
N ALA A 73 8.67 -4.11 -1.65
CA ALA A 73 8.00 -3.87 -2.92
C ALA A 73 8.49 -2.57 -3.56
N LEU A 74 8.47 -1.47 -2.82
CA LEU A 74 8.96 -0.17 -3.28
C LEU A 74 10.42 -0.22 -3.71
N LYS A 75 11.29 -0.88 -2.93
CA LYS A 75 12.69 -1.09 -3.31
C LYS A 75 12.82 -1.90 -4.59
N HIS A 76 12.03 -2.96 -4.76
CA HIS A 76 12.04 -3.78 -5.96
C HIS A 76 11.62 -3.00 -7.20
N PHE A 77 10.59 -2.15 -7.10
CA PHE A 77 10.12 -1.36 -8.23
C PHE A 77 11.00 -0.15 -8.52
N ALA A 78 11.53 0.53 -7.50
CA ALA A 78 12.49 1.63 -7.66
C ALA A 78 13.80 1.19 -8.34
N LEU A 79 14.23 -0.07 -8.17
CA LEU A 79 15.39 -0.63 -8.85
C LEU A 79 15.14 -1.06 -10.31
N ARG A 80 13.89 -0.98 -10.78
CA ARG A 80 13.49 -1.33 -12.16
C ARG A 80 13.31 -0.11 -13.07
N GLY A 81 13.31 1.10 -12.49
CA GLY A 81 13.29 2.38 -13.20
C GLY A 81 14.66 2.83 -13.70
#